data_AF-U3AH85-F1
#
_entry.id   AF-U3AH85-F1
#
_cell.length_a   1.000
_cell.length_b   1.000
_cell.length_c   1.000
_cell.angle_alpha   90.00
_cell.angle_beta   90.00
_cell.angle_gamma   90.00
#
_symmetry.space_group_name_H-M   'P 1'
#
loop_
_entity.id
_entity.type
_entity.pdbx_description
1 polymer ?
#
loop_
_entity_poly.entity_id
_entity_poly.type
_entity_poly.pdbx_seq_one_letter_code
_entity_poly.pdbx_strand_id
1 'polypeptide(L)'
;MLAAAFAGPGARVICMTDGGASHPGSRDWPRPKLAELRAAELDAAIAALGGAASCVTRLGLPDGGMLGLAPRYDEIAAQVAQTIRAAGARVLIAPAPTDPHCDHEATAEIARRAARRTGARLLFYPVWSGCTIRATARGCPSMSNTASIPSPRARPSPAPSPPIAASTGR
;
A
#
# COMPACT_ATOMS: atom_id res chain seq x y z
N MET A 1 2.72 -11.39 -3.79
CA MET A 1 3.99 -11.46 -3.04
C MET A 1 3.78 -11.87 -1.59
N LEU A 2 2.99 -11.12 -0.80
CA LEU A 2 2.81 -11.41 0.64
C LEU A 2 2.14 -12.77 0.92
N ALA A 3 1.06 -13.14 0.22
CA ALA A 3 0.46 -14.47 0.35
C ALA A 3 1.43 -15.62 0.03
N ALA A 4 2.23 -15.46 -1.04
CA ALA A 4 3.25 -16.44 -1.40
C ALA A 4 4.35 -16.57 -0.34
N ALA A 5 4.71 -15.46 0.33
CA ALA A 5 5.67 -15.49 1.44
C ALA A 5 5.08 -16.21 2.66
N PHE A 6 3.82 -15.96 3.01
CA PHE A 6 3.13 -16.69 4.10
C PHE A 6 2.97 -18.18 3.81
N ALA A 7 2.75 -18.57 2.55
CA ALA A 7 2.71 -19.98 2.14
C ALA A 7 4.09 -20.68 2.12
N GLY A 8 5.18 -19.95 2.37
CA GLY A 8 6.54 -20.48 2.35
C GLY A 8 7.34 -20.06 3.59
N PRO A 9 8.41 -19.25 3.44
CA PRO A 9 9.33 -18.93 4.54
C PRO A 9 8.74 -18.02 5.63
N GLY A 10 7.50 -17.55 5.46
CA GLY A 10 6.85 -16.59 6.35
C GLY A 10 7.17 -15.14 5.98
N ALA A 11 6.42 -14.21 6.60
CA ALA A 11 6.62 -12.77 6.44
C ALA A 11 6.25 -12.02 7.73
N ARG A 12 6.76 -10.79 7.83
CA ARG A 12 6.31 -9.79 8.82
C ARG A 12 5.80 -8.56 8.09
N VAL A 13 4.76 -7.94 8.63
CA VAL A 13 4.20 -6.70 8.12
C VAL A 13 4.34 -5.62 9.17
N ILE A 14 4.94 -4.49 8.80
CA ILE A 14 5.04 -3.31 9.65
C ILE A 14 4.05 -2.27 9.11
N CYS A 15 3.04 -1.95 9.91
CA CYS A 15 2.09 -0.89 9.61
C CYS A 15 2.58 0.40 10.26
N MET A 16 2.92 1.39 9.43
CA MET A 16 3.54 2.63 9.89
C MET A 16 2.53 3.52 10.60
N THR A 17 1.39 3.81 9.97
CA THR A 17 0.39 4.75 10.46
C THR A 17 -0.90 4.08 10.93
N ASP A 18 -1.69 4.79 11.72
CA ASP A 18 -3.00 4.34 12.23
C ASP A 18 -4.13 4.33 11.18
N GLY A 19 -3.92 4.98 10.03
CA GLY A 19 -4.93 5.10 8.96
C GLY A 19 -6.15 5.96 9.30
N GLY A 20 -6.14 6.70 10.41
CA GLY A 20 -7.33 7.36 10.92
C GLY A 20 -7.68 8.70 10.24
N ALA A 21 -6.89 9.18 9.28
CA ALA A 21 -6.98 10.57 8.79
C ALA A 21 -7.86 10.76 7.54
N SER A 22 -8.43 9.69 6.97
CA SER A 22 -9.14 9.77 5.70
C SER A 22 -10.49 10.51 5.76
N HIS A 23 -11.07 10.68 6.95
CA HIS A 23 -12.39 11.31 7.14
C HIS A 23 -12.33 12.49 8.13
N PRO A 24 -11.64 13.58 7.81
CA PRO A 24 -11.52 14.73 8.70
C PRO A 24 -12.89 15.35 8.98
N GLY A 25 -13.22 15.54 10.27
CA GLY A 25 -14.48 16.16 10.70
C GLY A 25 -15.73 15.27 10.63
N SER A 26 -15.58 14.00 10.23
CA SER A 26 -16.71 13.06 10.23
C SER A 26 -17.19 12.75 11.64
N ARG A 27 -18.50 12.87 11.87
CA ARG A 27 -19.16 12.47 13.11
C ARG A 27 -19.36 10.96 13.19
N ASP A 28 -19.60 10.31 12.05
CA ASP A 28 -19.81 8.87 11.97
C ASP A 28 -18.50 8.08 12.00
N TRP A 29 -17.42 8.71 11.54
CA TRP A 29 -16.08 8.15 11.43
C TRP A 29 -15.02 9.04 12.08
N PRO A 30 -15.12 9.29 13.40
CA PRO A 30 -14.08 10.01 14.12
C PRO A 30 -12.77 9.22 14.08
N ARG A 31 -11.64 9.92 14.09
CA ARG A 31 -10.30 9.34 13.91
C ARG A 31 -10.02 8.09 14.78
N PRO A 32 -10.34 8.05 16.09
CA PRO A 32 -10.09 6.85 16.91
C PRO A 32 -10.88 5.64 16.43
N LYS A 33 -12.18 5.82 16.11
CA LYS A 33 -13.05 4.76 15.58
C LYS A 33 -12.52 4.23 14.25
N LEU A 34 -12.07 5.13 13.38
CA LEU A 34 -11.56 4.74 12.06
C LEU A 34 -10.22 4.00 12.17
N ALA A 35 -9.32 4.43 13.05
CA ALA A 35 -8.06 3.73 13.30
C ALA A 35 -8.28 2.31 13.85
N GLU A 36 -9.22 2.14 14.78
CA GLU A 36 -9.58 0.82 15.31
C GLU A 36 -10.15 -0.10 14.22
N LEU A 37 -11.10 0.41 13.42
CA LEU A 37 -11.67 -0.34 12.30
C LEU A 37 -10.57 -0.78 11.32
N ARG A 38 -9.70 0.14 10.91
CA ARG A 38 -8.61 -0.16 9.95
C ARG A 38 -7.57 -1.11 10.52
N ALA A 39 -7.34 -1.09 11.84
CA ALA A 39 -6.51 -2.09 12.48
C ALA A 39 -7.12 -3.50 12.35
N ALA A 40 -8.44 -3.64 12.57
CA ALA A 40 -9.15 -4.90 12.41
C ALA A 40 -9.19 -5.37 10.94
N GLU A 41 -9.41 -4.45 10.00
CA GLU A 41 -9.34 -4.74 8.56
C GLU A 41 -7.96 -5.25 8.15
N LEU A 42 -6.87 -4.66 8.68
CA LEU A 42 -5.53 -5.14 8.43
C LEU A 42 -5.33 -6.57 8.96
N ASP A 43 -5.78 -6.87 10.18
CA ASP A 43 -5.68 -8.23 10.73
C ASP A 43 -6.45 -9.24 9.87
N ALA A 44 -7.67 -8.88 9.45
CA ALA A 44 -8.49 -9.71 8.56
C ALA A 44 -7.82 -9.94 7.19
N ALA A 45 -7.24 -8.89 6.61
CA ALA A 45 -6.51 -8.99 5.34
C ALA A 45 -5.27 -9.89 5.46
N ILE A 46 -4.52 -9.79 6.57
CA ILE A 46 -3.36 -10.65 6.82
C ILE A 46 -3.78 -12.11 6.99
N ALA A 47 -4.86 -12.37 7.72
CA ALA A 47 -5.43 -13.71 7.85
C ALA A 47 -5.86 -14.28 6.49
N ALA A 48 -6.55 -13.48 5.66
CA ALA A 48 -6.95 -13.88 4.30
C ALA A 48 -5.76 -14.20 3.38
N LEU A 49 -4.59 -13.62 3.64
CA LEU A 49 -3.34 -13.91 2.91
C LEU A 49 -2.56 -15.11 3.49
N GLY A 50 -3.07 -15.78 4.52
CA GLY A 50 -2.43 -16.93 5.16
C GLY A 50 -1.48 -16.59 6.32
N GLY A 51 -1.47 -15.33 6.77
CA GLY A 51 -0.73 -14.90 7.96
C GLY A 51 -1.56 -14.97 9.25
N ALA A 52 -0.97 -14.49 10.35
CA ALA A 52 -1.66 -14.31 11.64
C ALA A 52 -1.46 -12.88 12.15
N ALA A 53 -2.30 -12.44 13.10
CA ALA A 53 -2.16 -11.12 13.73
C ALA A 53 -0.77 -10.91 14.35
N SER A 54 -0.14 -11.97 14.85
CA SER A 54 1.23 -11.94 15.38
C SER A 54 2.30 -11.60 14.35
N CYS A 55 2.00 -11.71 13.05
CA CYS A 55 2.87 -11.31 11.95
C CYS A 55 2.91 -9.78 11.75
N VAL A 56 1.97 -9.04 12.36
CA VAL A 56 1.83 -7.59 12.20
C VAL A 56 2.50 -6.85 13.36
N THR A 57 3.22 -5.78 13.04
CA THR A 57 3.72 -4.80 14.00
C THR A 57 3.16 -3.44 13.62
N ARG A 58 2.37 -2.83 14.50
CA ARG A 58 1.78 -1.50 14.29
C ARG A 58 2.59 -0.47 15.06
N LEU A 59 3.09 0.55 14.37
CA LEU A 59 3.83 1.65 15.03
C LEU A 59 2.90 2.77 15.51
N GLY A 60 1.66 2.83 15.01
CA GLY A 60 0.64 3.78 15.46
C GLY A 60 1.00 5.24 15.16
N LEU A 61 1.81 5.50 14.13
CA LEU A 61 2.18 6.87 13.75
C LEU A 61 0.97 7.61 13.17
N PRO A 62 0.94 8.96 13.24
CA PRO A 62 -0.15 9.74 12.69
C PRO A 62 -0.24 9.58 11.16
N ASP A 63 -1.36 9.05 10.68
CA ASP A 63 -1.74 9.06 9.25
C ASP A 63 -1.75 10.48 8.67
N GLY A 64 -1.06 10.66 7.54
CA GLY A 64 -0.79 11.92 6.86
C GLY A 64 0.29 12.81 7.51
N GLY A 65 0.89 12.36 8.62
CA GLY A 65 1.77 13.15 9.47
C GLY A 65 3.24 12.73 9.48
N MET A 66 3.64 11.74 8.68
CA MET A 66 4.98 11.15 8.84
C MET A 66 6.13 12.11 8.50
N LEU A 67 5.96 13.04 7.55
CA LEU A 67 7.00 14.04 7.25
C LEU A 67 7.33 14.93 8.46
N GLY A 68 6.35 15.22 9.32
CA GLY A 68 6.57 15.95 10.57
C GLY A 68 7.42 15.20 11.59
N LEU A 69 7.63 13.90 11.38
CA LEU A 69 8.45 13.04 12.23
C LEU A 69 9.90 12.89 11.72
N ALA A 70 10.33 13.67 10.73
CA ALA A 70 11.68 13.59 10.17
C ALA A 70 12.82 13.58 11.23
N PRO A 71 12.78 14.38 12.31
CA PRO A 71 13.78 14.32 13.38
C PRO A 71 13.84 12.96 14.11
N ARG A 72 12.76 12.18 14.06
CA ARG A 72 12.61 10.87 14.71
C ARG A 72 12.82 9.70 13.75
N TYR A 73 13.14 9.92 12.48
CA TYR A 73 13.30 8.82 11.51
C TYR A 73 14.35 7.81 11.91
N ASP A 74 15.44 8.21 12.58
CA ASP A 74 16.44 7.27 13.06
C ASP A 74 15.95 6.39 14.22
N GLU A 75 15.14 6.95 15.11
CA GLU A 75 14.46 6.22 16.19
C GLU A 75 13.49 5.20 15.59
N ILE A 76 12.63 5.63 14.66
CA ILE A 76 11.65 4.76 13.99
C ILE A 76 12.36 3.67 13.18
N ALA A 77 13.42 4.02 12.46
CA ALA A 77 14.23 3.06 11.72
C ALA A 77 14.91 2.02 12.64
N ALA A 78 15.26 2.39 13.87
CA ALA A 78 15.78 1.45 14.86
C ALA A 78 14.70 0.45 15.31
N GLN A 79 13.46 0.89 15.50
CA GLN A 79 12.32 0.00 15.80
C GLN A 79 12.03 -0.97 14.64
N VAL A 80 12.04 -0.47 13.40
CA VAL A 80 11.92 -1.29 12.18
C VAL A 80 13.07 -2.30 12.11
N ALA A 81 14.31 -1.87 12.36
CA ALA A 81 15.48 -2.75 12.37
C ALA A 81 15.37 -3.86 13.43
N GLN A 82 14.81 -3.56 14.61
CA GLN A 82 14.57 -4.58 15.64
C GLN A 82 13.57 -5.63 15.15
N THR A 83 12.51 -5.22 14.46
CA THR A 83 11.53 -6.14 13.86
C THR A 83 12.16 -7.03 12.80
N ILE A 84 13.02 -6.46 11.93
CA ILE A 84 13.76 -7.20 10.91
C ILE A 84 14.67 -8.27 11.55
N ARG A 85 15.44 -7.90 12.58
CA ARG A 85 16.33 -8.82 13.29
C ARG A 85 15.55 -9.93 14.01
N ALA A 86 14.49 -9.58 14.73
CA ALA A 86 13.65 -10.55 15.44
C ALA A 86 13.01 -11.57 14.48
N ALA A 87 12.70 -11.15 13.25
CA ALA A 87 12.18 -12.02 12.21
C ALA A 87 13.25 -12.81 11.44
N GLY A 88 14.55 -12.52 11.63
CA GLY A 88 15.61 -13.07 10.80
C GLY A 88 15.49 -12.66 9.32
N ALA A 89 14.78 -11.57 9.02
CA ALA A 89 14.43 -11.19 7.66
C ALA A 89 15.65 -10.68 6.87
N ARG A 90 15.84 -11.21 5.66
CA ARG A 90 16.94 -10.81 4.74
C ARG A 90 16.53 -9.77 3.71
N VAL A 91 15.22 -9.59 3.51
CA VAL A 91 14.64 -8.68 2.52
C VAL A 91 13.66 -7.76 3.24
N LEU A 92 13.80 -6.46 3.00
CA LEU A 92 12.84 -5.44 3.41
C LEU A 92 12.18 -4.89 2.16
N ILE A 93 10.86 -4.75 2.19
CA ILE A 93 10.08 -4.29 1.03
C ILE A 93 9.22 -3.11 1.47
N ALA A 94 9.34 -1.97 0.79
CA ALA A 94 8.72 -0.70 1.17
C ALA A 94 8.08 0.01 -0.03
N PRO A 95 7.12 0.93 0.19
CA PRO A 95 6.61 1.80 -0.87
C PRO A 95 7.73 2.54 -1.60
N ALA A 96 7.56 2.74 -2.91
CA ALA A 96 8.54 3.45 -3.71
C ALA A 96 8.70 4.91 -3.25
N PRO A 97 9.93 5.45 -3.26
CA PRO A 97 10.17 6.86 -2.93
C PRO A 97 9.55 7.82 -3.95
N THR A 98 9.14 7.32 -5.12
CA THR A 98 8.46 8.08 -6.19
C THR A 98 6.94 8.05 -6.04
N ASP A 99 6.42 7.43 -4.98
CA ASP A 99 4.98 7.43 -4.71
C ASP A 99 4.54 8.80 -4.15
N PRO A 100 3.43 9.38 -4.64
CA PRO A 100 3.10 10.77 -4.35
C PRO A 100 2.54 11.03 -2.93
N HIS A 101 2.34 10.00 -2.10
CA HIS A 101 1.88 10.18 -0.72
C HIS A 101 3.02 10.52 0.23
N CYS A 102 2.81 11.53 1.08
CA CYS A 102 3.79 11.98 2.08
C CYS A 102 4.27 10.85 3.01
N ASP A 103 3.36 9.97 3.43
CA ASP A 103 3.72 8.83 4.30
C ASP A 103 4.48 7.73 3.54
N HIS A 104 4.28 7.58 2.22
CA HIS A 104 5.05 6.62 1.43
C HIS A 104 6.48 7.09 1.23
N GLU A 105 6.68 8.38 0.94
CA GLU A 105 8.01 9.01 0.88
C GLU A 105 8.75 8.84 2.22
N ALA A 106 8.10 9.19 3.33
CA ALA A 106 8.65 9.03 4.67
C ALA A 106 9.01 7.57 4.99
N THR A 107 8.12 6.64 4.66
CA THR A 107 8.34 5.19 4.85
C THR A 107 9.52 4.69 4.04
N ALA A 108 9.69 5.15 2.79
CA ALA A 108 10.82 4.78 1.96
C ALA A 108 12.15 5.23 2.59
N GLU A 109 12.22 6.44 3.14
CA GLU A 109 13.42 6.94 3.81
C GLU A 109 13.74 6.19 5.11
N ILE A 110 12.72 5.92 5.94
CA ILE A 110 12.87 5.09 7.15
C ILE A 110 13.34 3.68 6.78
N ALA A 111 12.80 3.08 5.71
CA ALA A 111 13.20 1.76 5.23
C ALA A 111 14.66 1.74 4.77
N ARG A 112 15.15 2.78 4.09
CA ARG A 112 16.58 2.92 3.74
C ARG A 112 17.46 2.95 4.98
N ARG A 113 17.09 3.70 6.01
CA ARG A 113 17.81 3.75 7.29
C ARG A 113 17.83 2.39 7.98
N ALA A 114 16.69 1.70 8.03
CA ALA A 114 16.58 0.37 8.65
C ALA A 114 17.38 -0.69 7.88
N ALA A 115 17.37 -0.66 6.54
CA ALA A 115 18.16 -1.54 5.71
C ALA A 115 19.67 -1.35 5.95
N ARG A 116 20.15 -0.10 6.02
CA ARG A 116 21.56 0.18 6.38
C ARG A 116 21.95 -0.37 7.75
N ARG A 117 21.04 -0.32 8.74
CA ARG A 117 21.26 -0.82 10.10
C ARG A 117 21.28 -2.35 10.21
N THR A 118 20.72 -3.07 9.24
CA THR A 118 20.52 -4.52 9.31
C THR A 118 21.25 -5.30 8.23
N GLY A 119 21.67 -4.64 7.15
CA GLY A 119 22.19 -5.30 5.95
C GLY A 119 21.10 -5.99 5.12
N ALA A 120 19.82 -5.81 5.45
CA ALA A 120 18.72 -6.39 4.67
C ALA A 120 18.67 -5.77 3.27
N ARG A 121 18.40 -6.59 2.25
CA ARG A 121 18.19 -6.12 0.88
C ARG A 121 16.88 -5.35 0.82
N LEU A 122 16.95 -4.06 0.48
CA LEU A 122 15.77 -3.21 0.31
C LEU A 122 15.23 -3.29 -1.12
N LEU A 123 13.95 -3.61 -1.26
CA LEU A 123 13.20 -3.53 -2.51
C LEU A 123 12.06 -2.52 -2.36
N PHE A 124 11.72 -1.87 -3.47
CA PHE A 124 10.62 -0.92 -3.53
C PHE A 124 9.50 -1.44 -4.41
N TYR A 125 8.25 -1.13 -4.06
CA TYR A 125 7.08 -1.43 -4.87
C TYR A 125 6.20 -0.18 -5.08
N PRO A 126 5.59 -0.03 -6.26
CA PRO A 126 4.65 1.05 -6.51
C PRO A 126 3.32 0.81 -5.78
N VAL A 127 2.73 1.85 -5.19
CA VAL A 127 1.34 1.79 -4.67
C VAL A 127 0.42 2.57 -5.60
N TRP A 128 0.79 3.82 -5.91
CA TRP A 128 0.01 4.78 -6.70
C TRP A 128 0.75 5.28 -7.94
N SER A 129 1.67 4.49 -8.50
CA SER A 129 2.40 4.84 -9.73
C SER A 129 1.47 4.91 -10.93
N GLY A 130 0.85 6.07 -11.11
CA GLY A 130 -0.24 6.34 -12.06
C GLY A 130 -1.15 7.48 -11.60
N CYS A 131 -1.19 7.79 -10.30
CA CYS A 131 -1.84 8.98 -9.75
C CYS A 131 -0.84 10.14 -9.68
N THR A 132 -1.21 11.29 -10.24
CA THR A 132 -0.53 12.57 -9.98
C THR A 132 -1.22 13.25 -8.79
N ILE A 133 -0.55 13.32 -7.64
CA ILE A 133 -1.04 14.12 -6.52
C ILE A 133 -0.20 15.39 -6.41
N ARG A 134 -0.81 16.56 -6.61
CA ARG A 134 -0.14 17.86 -6.46
C ARG A 134 -0.20 18.27 -4.98
N ALA A 135 0.92 18.13 -4.26
CA ALA A 135 1.06 18.67 -2.91
C ALA A 135 0.82 20.19 -2.91
N THR A 136 -0.06 20.67 -2.03
CA THR A 136 -0.15 22.11 -1.72
C THR A 136 0.68 22.40 -0.48
N ALA A 137 1.19 23.63 -0.36
CA ALA A 137 2.17 24.04 0.65
C ALA A 137 1.70 23.96 2.14
N ARG A 138 0.56 23.33 2.45
CA ARG A 138 -0.06 23.28 3.79
C ARG A 138 -0.36 21.88 4.33
N GLY A 139 0.12 20.81 3.72
CA GLY A 139 -0.07 19.44 4.23
C GLY A 139 -0.44 18.43 3.14
N CYS A 140 -0.55 17.17 3.57
CA CYS A 140 -0.69 16.01 2.67
C CYS A 140 -1.90 16.20 1.73
N PRO A 141 -1.70 16.12 0.40
CA PRO A 141 -2.73 16.45 -0.57
C PRO A 141 -3.84 15.39 -0.66
N SER A 142 -5.08 15.83 -0.89
CA SER A 142 -6.19 14.94 -1.26
C SER A 142 -6.00 14.43 -2.69
N MET A 143 -6.17 13.12 -2.90
CA MET A 143 -6.19 12.51 -4.23
C MET A 143 -7.26 13.18 -5.11
N SER A 144 -6.84 13.78 -6.22
CA SER A 144 -7.73 14.14 -7.32
C SER A 144 -7.57 13.08 -8.40
N ASN A 145 -8.65 12.35 -8.68
CA ASN A 145 -8.68 11.30 -9.69
C ASN A 145 -8.77 11.91 -11.11
N THR A 146 -7.72 12.61 -11.54
CA THR A 146 -7.63 13.21 -12.88
C THR A 146 -6.61 12.51 -13.76
N ALA A 147 -6.52 11.19 -13.65
CA ALA A 147 -6.06 10.37 -14.77
C ALA A 147 -7.31 9.90 -15.53
N SER A 148 -7.75 10.68 -16.51
CA SER A 148 -8.73 10.20 -17.49
C SER A 148 -8.15 8.96 -18.16
N ILE A 149 -8.63 7.78 -17.76
CA ILE A 149 -8.40 6.55 -18.53
C ILE A 149 -9.03 6.80 -19.89
N PRO A 150 -8.29 6.79 -21.02
CA PRO A 150 -8.93 6.84 -22.32
C PRO A 150 -9.81 5.61 -22.42
N SER A 151 -11.12 5.83 -22.60
CA SER A 151 -12.08 4.76 -22.85
C SER A 151 -11.48 3.83 -23.92
N PRO A 152 -11.47 2.49 -23.71
CA PRO A 152 -11.11 1.59 -24.79
C PRO A 152 -12.00 1.95 -25.98
N ARG A 153 -11.38 2.28 -27.12
CA ARG A 153 -12.13 2.45 -28.37
C ARG A 153 -13.01 1.21 -28.53
N ALA A 154 -14.32 1.43 -28.65
CA ALA A 154 -15.25 0.36 -28.91
C ALA A 154 -14.72 -0.46 -30.09
N ARG A 155 -14.55 -1.77 -29.89
CA ARG A 155 -14.25 -2.67 -31.01
C ARG A 155 -15.40 -2.51 -32.02
N PRO A 156 -15.12 -2.34 -33.32
CA PRO A 156 -16.18 -2.38 -34.31
C PRO A 156 -16.92 -3.71 -34.21
N SER A 157 -18.25 -3.66 -34.23
CA SER A 157 -19.10 -4.85 -34.20
C SER A 157 -18.70 -5.82 -35.31
N PRO A 158 -18.69 -7.14 -35.05
CA PRO A 158 -18.42 -8.12 -36.09
C PRO A 158 -19.47 -8.00 -37.20
N ALA A 159 -19.02 -8.10 -38.45
CA ALA A 159 -19.89 -8.11 -39.62
C ALA A 159 -20.91 -9.27 -39.54
N PRO A 160 -22.14 -9.09 -40.02
CA PRO A 160 -23.15 -10.14 -40.00
C PRO A 160 -22.69 -11.35 -40.83
N SER A 161 -22.96 -12.54 -40.30
CA SER A 161 -22.66 -13.80 -40.98
C SER A 161 -23.43 -13.92 -42.30
N PRO A 162 -22.83 -14.51 -43.36
CA PRO A 162 -23.54 -14.73 -44.62
C PRO A 162 -24.69 -15.74 -44.44
N PRO A 163 -25.77 -15.63 -45.23
CA PRO A 163 -26.90 -16.54 -45.13
C PRO A 163 -26.50 -17.97 -45.49
N ILE A 164 -26.98 -18.92 -44.69
CA ILE A 164 -26.84 -20.36 -44.92
C ILE A 164 -27.62 -20.70 -46.19
N ALA A 165 -26.92 -21.19 -47.21
CA ALA A 165 -27.55 -21.72 -48.42
C ALA A 165 -28.38 -22.97 -48.04
N ALA A 166 -29.69 -22.89 -48.26
CA ALA A 166 -30.57 -24.05 -48.15
C ALA A 166 -30.16 -25.09 -49.21
N SER A 167 -29.84 -26.30 -48.76
CA SER A 167 -29.65 -27.44 -49.65
C SER A 167 -31.00 -27.81 -50.28
N THR A 168 -31.16 -27.55 -51.56
CA THR A 168 -32.19 -28.21 -52.36
C THR A 168 -31.66 -29.57 -52.77
N GLY A 169 -32.29 -30.62 -52.23
CA GLY A 169 -32.03 -31.99 -52.63
C GLY A 169 -32.50 -32.28 -54.05
N ARG A 170 -31.74 -33.13 -54.74
CA ARG A 170 -32.22 -34.15 -55.68
C ARG A 170 -31.16 -35.21 -55.87
#